data_AF-A0A2V6KLZ9-F1
#
_entry.id   AF-A0A2V6KLZ9-F1
#
_cell.length_a   1.000
_cell.length_b   1.000
_cell.length_c   1.000
_cell.angle_alpha   90.00
_cell.angle_beta   90.00
_cell.angle_gamma   90.00
#
_symmetry.space_group_name_H-M   'P 1'
#
loop_
_entity.id
_entity.type
_entity.pdbx_description
1 polymer ?
#
loop_
_entity_poly.entity_id
_entity_poly.type
_entity_poly.pdbx_seq_one_letter_code
_entity_poly.pdbx_strand_id
1 'polypeptide(L)'
;GEPIGYIFAFANCALFVLYILLGHRIAASGGRGGVDRLAMAMVVASIVITPIGLKSASGALLDPKILLAGAGVGICSSVIPYICDQFAMARLSKATFALMLSLLPATACLV
;
A
#
# COMPACT_ATOMS: atom_id res chain seq x y z
N GLY A 1 25.06 -8.00 -11.73
CA GLY A 1 23.97 -7.39 -10.96
C GLY A 1 24.57 -6.42 -9.97
N GLU A 2 23.98 -5.25 -9.77
CA GLU A 2 24.46 -4.28 -8.78
C GLU A 2 24.25 -4.85 -7.36
N PRO A 3 25.30 -4.95 -6.51
CA PRO A 3 25.21 -5.49 -5.15
C PRO A 3 24.14 -4.80 -4.29
N ILE A 4 23.96 -3.50 -4.50
CA ILE A 4 22.95 -2.67 -3.84
C ILE A 4 21.52 -3.12 -4.20
N GLY A 5 21.28 -3.53 -5.44
CA GLY A 5 19.97 -4.03 -5.88
C GLY A 5 19.56 -5.30 -5.12
N TYR A 6 20.51 -6.20 -4.86
CA TYR A 6 20.23 -7.40 -4.06
C TYR A 6 19.89 -7.06 -2.61
N ILE A 7 20.61 -6.12 -1.98
CA ILE A 7 20.31 -5.67 -0.62
C ILE A 7 18.90 -5.09 -0.54
N PHE A 8 18.52 -4.22 -1.47
CA PHE A 8 17.16 -3.68 -1.54
C PHE A 8 16.10 -4.75 -1.77
N ALA A 9 16.38 -5.74 -2.63
CA ALA A 9 15.44 -6.84 -2.87
C ALA A 9 15.20 -7.69 -1.61
N PHE A 10 16.26 -8.06 -0.88
CA PHE A 10 16.13 -8.82 0.37
C PHE A 10 15.48 -7.99 1.48
N ALA A 11 15.82 -6.70 1.60
CA ALA A 11 15.17 -5.80 2.54
C ALA A 11 13.67 -5.67 2.24
N ASN A 12 13.30 -5.47 0.98
CA ASN A 12 11.91 -5.41 0.55
C ASN A 12 11.16 -6.71 0.88
N CYS A 13 11.77 -7.87 0.63
CA CYS A 13 11.20 -9.16 0.99
C CYS A 13 10.94 -9.28 2.49
N ALA A 14 11.92 -8.92 3.33
CA ALA A 14 11.79 -8.96 4.78
C ALA A 14 10.69 -8.01 5.30
N LEU A 15 10.64 -6.77 4.79
CA LEU A 15 9.60 -5.78 5.09
C LEU A 15 8.21 -6.29 4.72
N PHE A 16 8.09 -6.93 3.55
CA PHE A 16 6.82 -7.46 3.06
C PHE A 16 6.30 -8.63 3.92
N VAL A 17 7.19 -9.54 4.31
CA VAL A 17 6.87 -10.62 5.26
C VAL A 17 6.42 -10.04 6.60
N LEU A 18 7.13 -9.04 7.11
CA LEU A 18 6.77 -8.36 8.36
C LEU A 18 5.38 -7.72 8.26
N TYR A 19 5.09 -7.03 7.17
CA TYR A 19 3.78 -6.43 6.89
C TYR A 19 2.66 -7.47 6.92
N ILE A 20 2.83 -8.62 6.25
CA ILE A 20 1.82 -9.70 6.23
C ILE A 20 1.57 -10.21 7.66
N LEU A 21 2.64 -10.49 8.43
CA LEU A 21 2.52 -11.01 9.79
C LEU A 21 1.84 -10.02 10.74
N LEU A 22 2.24 -8.75 10.68
CA LEU A 22 1.60 -7.69 11.45
C LEU A 22 0.14 -7.52 11.01
N GLY A 23 -0.13 -7.37 9.72
CA GLY A 23 -1.48 -7.21 9.18
C GLY A 23 -2.42 -8.34 9.61
N HIS A 24 -1.93 -9.57 9.64
CA HIS A 24 -2.69 -10.74 10.09
C HIS A 24 -2.97 -10.72 11.60
N ARG A 25 -1.97 -10.36 12.42
CA ARG A 25 -2.11 -10.20 13.88
C ARG A 25 -3.09 -9.07 14.23
N ILE A 26 -3.11 -8.04 13.40
CA ILE A 26 -3.94 -6.84 13.51
C ILE A 26 -5.38 -7.12 13.12
N ALA A 27 -5.60 -7.87 12.04
CA ALA A 27 -6.93 -8.30 11.60
C ALA A 27 -7.59 -9.27 12.61
N ALA A 28 -6.79 -10.10 13.28
CA ALA A 28 -7.28 -11.00 14.32
C ALA A 28 -7.79 -10.27 15.58
N SER A 29 -7.43 -8.99 15.79
CA SER A 29 -7.73 -8.25 17.02
C SER A 29 -8.93 -7.29 16.94
N GLY A 30 -9.70 -7.23 15.85
CA GLY A 30 -10.98 -6.50 15.86
C GLY A 30 -11.44 -5.90 14.53
N GLY A 31 -12.53 -6.46 13.97
CA GLY A 31 -13.10 -6.18 12.65
C GLY A 31 -13.77 -4.81 12.40
N ARG A 32 -13.51 -3.80 13.25
CA ARG A 32 -13.95 -2.40 13.00
C ARG A 32 -12.80 -1.39 12.96
N GLY A 33 -11.60 -1.76 13.45
CA GLY A 33 -10.42 -0.88 13.47
C GLY A 33 -9.50 -1.00 12.25
N GLY A 34 -9.82 -1.86 11.27
CA GLY A 34 -8.95 -2.11 10.11
C GLY A 34 -8.70 -0.86 9.25
N VAL A 35 -9.76 -0.12 8.93
CA VAL A 35 -9.69 1.12 8.12
C VAL A 35 -8.96 2.22 8.89
N ASP A 36 -9.27 2.41 10.17
CA ASP A 36 -8.69 3.48 11.01
C ASP A 36 -7.19 3.27 11.24
N ARG A 37 -6.78 2.01 11.42
CA ARG A 37 -5.37 1.64 11.55
C ARG A 37 -4.62 1.72 10.23
N LEU A 38 -5.28 1.45 9.12
CA LEU A 38 -4.71 1.65 7.80
C LEU A 38 -4.52 3.15 7.52
N ALA A 39 -5.49 3.98 7.90
CA ALA A 39 -5.36 5.43 7.82
C ALA A 39 -4.16 5.93 8.66
N MET A 40 -4.01 5.46 9.89
CA MET A 40 -2.82 5.77 10.70
C MET A 40 -1.50 5.29 10.04
N ALA A 41 -1.48 4.08 9.47
CA ALA A 41 -0.31 3.57 8.77
C ALA A 41 0.04 4.42 7.53
N MET A 42 -0.96 4.89 6.79
CA MET A 42 -0.77 5.80 5.65
C MET A 42 -0.23 7.17 6.08
N VAL A 43 -0.65 7.70 7.22
CA VAL A 43 -0.10 8.94 7.80
C VAL A 43 1.37 8.74 8.17
N VAL A 44 1.70 7.66 8.88
CA VAL A 44 3.09 7.35 9.25
C VAL A 44 3.95 7.13 8.00
N ALA A 45 3.46 6.38 7.01
CA ALA A 45 4.15 6.16 5.75
C ALA A 45 4.39 7.47 4.98
N SER A 46 3.40 8.36 4.95
CA SER A 46 3.55 9.69 4.35
C SER A 46 4.66 10.47 5.04
N ILE A 47 4.66 10.56 6.37
CA ILE A 47 5.70 11.28 7.13
C ILE A 47 7.10 10.72 6.85
N VAL A 48 7.25 9.40 6.74
CA VAL A 48 8.54 8.75 6.47
C VAL A 48 9.00 8.95 5.02
N ILE A 49 8.08 8.89 4.06
CA ILE A 49 8.39 8.98 2.62
C ILE A 49 8.53 10.42 2.15
N THR A 50 7.75 11.36 2.70
CA THR A 50 7.79 12.79 2.37
C THR A 50 9.21 13.36 2.32
N PRO A 51 10.10 13.21 3.34
CA PRO A 51 11.45 13.77 3.29
C PRO A 51 12.35 13.12 2.22
N ILE A 52 12.10 11.85 1.87
CA ILE A 52 12.85 11.14 0.81
C ILE A 52 12.42 11.68 -0.56
N GLY A 53 11.11 11.85 -0.77
CA GLY A 53 10.53 12.37 -2.01
C GLY A 53 10.71 13.88 -2.22
N LEU A 54 10.84 14.66 -1.13
CA LEU A 54 10.91 16.13 -1.18
C LEU A 54 12.08 16.64 -2.03
N LYS A 55 13.22 15.94 -1.99
CA LYS A 55 14.41 16.33 -2.76
C LYS A 55 14.17 16.26 -4.27
N SER A 56 13.46 15.23 -4.72
CA SER A 56 13.15 15.02 -6.15
C SER A 56 11.88 15.75 -6.60
N ALA A 57 10.96 16.02 -5.68
CA ALA A 57 9.64 16.60 -5.97
C ALA A 57 9.54 18.12 -5.71
N SER A 58 10.62 18.79 -5.30
CA SER A 58 10.63 20.22 -4.93
C SER A 58 10.03 21.15 -6.00
N GLY A 59 10.31 20.90 -7.28
CA GLY A 59 9.72 21.65 -8.39
C GLY A 59 8.26 21.29 -8.69
N ALA A 60 7.86 20.04 -8.44
CA ALA A 60 6.51 19.55 -8.68
C ALA A 60 5.51 19.96 -7.59
N LEU A 61 5.98 20.17 -6.36
CA LEU A 61 5.17 20.62 -5.21
C LEU A 61 4.67 22.07 -5.36
N LEU A 62 5.32 22.86 -6.22
CA LEU A 62 4.95 24.25 -6.50
C LEU A 62 3.85 24.38 -7.56
N ASP A 63 3.55 23.31 -8.30
CA ASP A 63 2.47 23.30 -9.29
C ASP A 63 1.18 22.69 -8.69
N PRO A 64 0.13 23.51 -8.46
CA PRO A 64 -1.15 23.03 -7.93
C PRO A 64 -1.78 21.92 -8.77
N LYS A 65 -1.53 21.89 -10.09
CA LYS A 65 -2.08 20.87 -10.99
C LYS A 65 -1.44 19.51 -10.75
N ILE A 66 -0.12 19.48 -10.53
CA ILE A 66 0.60 18.23 -10.23
C ILE A 66 0.22 17.74 -8.84
N LEU A 67 0.02 18.64 -7.88
CA LEU A 67 -0.48 18.29 -6.55
C LEU A 67 -1.88 17.64 -6.60
N LEU A 68 -2.79 18.24 -7.38
CA LEU A 68 -4.14 17.69 -7.62
C LEU A 68 -4.11 16.36 -8.34
N ALA A 69 -3.27 16.22 -9.37
CA ALA A 69 -3.09 14.96 -10.09
C ALA A 69 -2.53 13.87 -9.16
N GLY A 70 -1.53 14.18 -8.33
CA GLY A 70 -0.96 13.27 -7.34
C GLY A 70 -1.99 12.85 -6.29
N ALA A 71 -2.82 13.78 -5.79
CA ALA A 71 -3.92 13.47 -4.89
C ALA A 71 -4.95 12.55 -5.56
N GLY A 72 -5.34 12.82 -6.80
CA GLY A 72 -6.24 11.96 -7.57
C GLY A 72 -5.69 10.55 -7.76
N VAL A 73 -4.41 10.42 -8.15
CA VAL A 73 -3.74 9.12 -8.27
C VAL A 73 -3.71 8.39 -6.94
N GLY A 74 -3.37 9.06 -5.83
CA GLY A 74 -3.36 8.45 -4.50
C GLY A 74 -4.74 7.96 -4.04
N ILE A 75 -5.80 8.74 -4.32
CA ILE A 75 -7.17 8.34 -3.99
C ILE A 75 -7.58 7.10 -4.82
N CYS A 76 -7.38 7.15 -6.14
CA CYS A 76 -7.79 6.08 -7.04
C CYS A 76 -6.96 4.80 -6.84
N SER A 77 -5.66 4.92 -6.56
CA SER A 77 -4.73 3.78 -6.49
C SER A 77 -4.55 3.21 -5.08
N SER A 78 -4.84 3.96 -4.02
CA SER A 78 -4.62 3.51 -2.65
C SER A 78 -5.90 3.55 -1.82
N VAL A 79 -6.56 4.71 -1.73
CA VAL A 79 -7.72 4.87 -0.84
C VAL A 79 -8.89 3.96 -1.25
N ILE A 80 -9.30 4.01 -2.53
CA ILE A 80 -10.41 3.19 -3.02
C ILE A 80 -10.08 1.68 -2.92
N PRO A 81 -8.94 1.19 -3.43
CA PRO A 81 -8.59 -0.23 -3.33
C PRO A 81 -8.50 -0.72 -1.90
N TYR A 82 -7.91 0.07 -1.01
CA TYR A 82 -7.79 -0.32 0.39
C TYR A 82 -9.12 -0.39 1.14
N ILE A 83 -10.04 0.53 0.86
CA ILE A 83 -11.40 0.45 1.42
C ILE A 83 -12.09 -0.82 0.91
N CYS A 84 -11.99 -1.10 -0.40
CA CYS A 84 -12.53 -2.33 -0.99
C CYS A 84 -11.90 -3.59 -0.38
N ASP A 85 -10.58 -3.63 -0.19
CA ASP A 85 -9.85 -4.74 0.43
C ASP A 85 -10.30 -4.97 1.88
N GLN A 86 -10.49 -3.90 2.64
CA GLN A 86 -10.99 -4.01 4.02
C GLN A 86 -12.42 -4.55 4.07
N PHE A 87 -13.30 -4.10 3.16
CA PHE A 87 -14.65 -4.67 3.03
C PHE A 87 -14.64 -6.12 2.55
N ALA A 88 -13.73 -6.48 1.66
CA ALA A 88 -13.54 -7.85 1.18
C ALA A 88 -13.03 -8.76 2.30
N MET A 89 -12.04 -8.34 3.08
CA MET A 89 -11.55 -9.08 4.26
C MET A 89 -12.61 -9.24 5.35
N ALA A 90 -13.53 -8.27 5.49
CA ALA A 90 -14.64 -8.38 6.43
C ALA A 90 -15.71 -9.39 5.98
N ARG A 91 -15.76 -9.75 4.69
CA ARG A 91 -16.84 -10.58 4.10
C ARG A 91 -16.37 -11.92 3.54
N LEU A 92 -15.10 -12.08 3.20
CA LEU A 92 -14.55 -13.26 2.54
C LEU A 92 -13.63 -14.07 3.47
N SER A 93 -13.60 -15.39 3.25
CA SER A 93 -12.64 -16.26 3.93
C SER A 93 -11.20 -15.92 3.46
N LYS A 94 -10.22 -16.13 4.34
CA LYS A 94 -8.81 -15.81 4.09
C LYS A 94 -8.24 -16.48 2.82
N ALA A 95 -8.72 -17.69 2.51
CA ALA A 95 -8.32 -18.43 1.31
C ALA A 95 -8.86 -17.80 0.01
N THR A 96 -10.10 -17.31 0.03
CA THR A 96 -10.74 -16.67 -1.13
C THR A 96 -10.08 -15.34 -1.49
N PHE A 97 -9.72 -14.54 -0.49
CA PHE A 97 -8.99 -13.29 -0.70
C PHE A 97 -7.60 -13.54 -1.28
N ALA A 98 -6.86 -14.52 -0.74
CA ALA A 98 -5.54 -14.90 -1.26
C ALA A 98 -5.61 -15.40 -2.71
N LEU A 99 -6.66 -16.16 -3.07
CA LEU A 99 -6.89 -16.62 -4.44
C LEU A 99 -7.15 -15.45 -5.39
N MET A 100 -8.04 -14.53 -5.03
CA MET A 100 -8.33 -13.31 -5.82
C MET A 100 -7.08 -12.44 -5.99
N LEU A 101 -6.28 -12.27 -4.93
CA LEU A 101 -5.03 -11.52 -4.99
C LEU A 101 -4.01 -12.18 -5.93
N SER A 102 -3.95 -13.51 -5.96
CA SER A 102 -3.07 -14.26 -6.88
C SER A 102 -3.45 -14.12 -8.36
N LEU A 103 -4.71 -13.79 -8.64
CA LEU A 103 -5.23 -13.60 -9.99
C LEU A 103 -5.10 -12.14 -10.48
N LEU A 104 -4.91 -11.18 -9.57
CA LEU A 104 -4.76 -9.76 -9.91
C LEU A 104 -3.61 -9.45 -10.91
N PRO A 105 -2.42 -10.08 -10.82
CA PRO A 105 -1.37 -9.88 -11.82
C PRO A 105 -1.77 -10.42 -13.20
N ALA A 106 -2.54 -11.50 -13.25
CA ALA A 106 -2.97 -12.10 -14.52
C ALA A 106 -3.99 -11.21 -15.24
N THR A 107 -4.91 -10.58 -14.49
CA THR A 107 -5.85 -9.61 -15.07
C THR A 107 -5.18 -8.29 -15.44
N ALA A 108 -4.19 -7.84 -14.66
CA ALA A 108 -3.41 -6.64 -14.98
C ALA A 108 -2.57 -6.77 -16.27
N CYS A 109 -2.22 -8.00 -16.68
CA CYS A 109 -1.55 -8.25 -17.96
C CYS A 109 -2.51 -8.26 -19.16
N LEU A 110 -3.81 -8.43 -18.95
CA LEU A 110 -4.82 -8.54 -20.00
C LEU A 110 -5.38 -7.18 -20.44
N VAL A 111 -5.24 -6.15 -19.61
CA VAL A 111 -5.70 -4.78 -19.85
C VAL A 111 -4.49 -3.88 -20.01
#